data_AF-A0A924FT35-F1
#
_entry.id   AF-A0A924FT35-F1
#
_cell.length_a   1.000
_cell.length_b   1.000
_cell.length_c   1.000
_cell.angle_alpha   90.00
_cell.angle_beta   90.00
_cell.angle_gamma   90.00
#
_symmetry.space_group_name_H-M   'P 1'
#
loop_
_entity.id
_entity.type
_entity.pdbx_description
1 polymer ?
#
loop_
_entity_poly.entity_id
_entity_poly.type
_entity_poly.pdbx_seq_one_letter_code
_entity_poly.pdbx_strand_id
1 'polypeptide(L)'
;MTSRLHRLDSPLLSGQPDADYAGMLARAQALLPELLGRVATTEELRRLPPETERDLHQAGLFRILQPKRVGGSELDYVALIDVADILAQADASVAWNVVNLASHHWMLGMFDRRAQDAIWSHEPDALIASSFVFPAGRAKKVPGGYSLSGRWPFSSGVDPSGWNMLAGIVSSEDEADGVEYRVFLLPKQAYTIIDTWKSSGLKGTGSNDVEVKDVFVPDYMTLAVRDVAGGPSPGSDVNPGALFALPVFALFAFVLSGVSLGNAQACLDDYVGIARHRASTYNRAKLSDLQTTQIKVAEASAKIDAARLIMRRTCIEAMADARRGYVPDMAEKTRYRRDGAFSVGLCTEAVSLLFAASGARGLYSSGALQRQFRDAHAINAHIAFSFDAAGTNYGRVALDLPSENLTL
;
A
#
# COMPACT_ATOMS: atom_id res chain seq x y z
N MET A 1 -2.11 27.65 14.80
CA MET A 1 -1.54 26.62 15.70
C MET A 1 -2.62 25.58 15.96
N THR A 2 -2.71 24.59 15.07
CA THR A 2 -3.73 23.53 15.11
C THR A 2 -3.30 22.45 16.09
N SER A 3 -4.06 22.33 17.19
CA SER A 3 -4.04 21.17 18.09
C SER A 3 -4.42 19.92 17.28
N ARG A 4 -3.44 19.16 16.80
CA ARG A 4 -3.67 17.81 16.25
C ARG A 4 -4.21 16.94 17.38
N LEU A 5 -5.44 16.47 17.22
CA LEU A 5 -6.19 15.73 18.24
C LEU A 5 -5.74 14.28 18.46
N HIS A 6 -4.69 13.82 17.76
CA HIS A 6 -4.17 12.47 17.96
C HIS A 6 -2.67 12.49 18.14
N ARG A 7 -2.23 12.13 19.35
CA ARG A 7 -0.95 11.46 19.54
C ARG A 7 -1.15 10.02 19.11
N LEU A 8 -0.20 9.51 18.33
CA LEU A 8 0.04 8.08 18.20
C LEU A 8 0.41 7.57 19.61
N ASP A 9 -0.57 7.34 20.47
CA ASP A 9 -0.32 6.76 21.77
C ASP A 9 0.12 5.30 21.55
N SER A 10 1.44 5.13 21.70
CA SER A 10 2.25 4.03 22.27
C SER A 10 1.61 2.64 22.45
N PRO A 11 2.42 1.58 22.32
CA PRO A 11 2.04 0.33 21.70
C PRO A 11 1.15 -0.53 22.59
N LEU A 12 0.04 -0.99 22.01
CA LEU A 12 -0.53 -2.28 22.39
C LEU A 12 0.49 -3.35 21.97
N LEU A 13 1.41 -3.62 22.90
CA LEU A 13 2.47 -4.65 23.00
C LEU A 13 3.79 -3.99 23.42
N SER A 14 4.05 -4.10 24.72
CA SER A 14 5.21 -3.64 25.49
C SER A 14 6.54 -3.47 24.73
N GLY A 15 6.95 -2.23 24.53
CA GLY A 15 8.31 -1.82 24.13
C GLY A 15 8.34 -0.32 23.86
N GLN A 16 9.39 0.40 24.30
CA GLN A 16 9.60 1.75 23.76
C GLN A 16 9.78 1.64 22.24
N PRO A 17 9.19 2.54 21.43
CA PRO A 17 9.41 2.50 19.99
C PRO A 17 10.92 2.61 19.72
N ASP A 18 11.41 1.72 18.86
CA ASP A 18 12.79 1.74 18.36
C ASP A 18 13.13 3.16 17.89
N ALA A 19 14.29 3.69 18.27
CA ALA A 19 14.71 5.05 17.94
C ALA A 19 14.74 5.28 16.43
N ASP A 20 15.08 4.23 15.66
CA ASP A 20 15.08 4.25 14.20
C ASP A 20 13.66 4.39 13.63
N TYR A 21 12.69 3.68 14.22
CA TYR A 21 11.28 3.74 13.84
C TYR A 21 10.67 5.11 14.15
N ALA A 22 10.86 5.62 15.37
CA ALA A 22 10.36 6.94 15.76
C ALA A 22 10.99 8.07 14.90
N GLY A 23 12.29 7.97 14.63
CA GLY A 23 12.99 8.90 13.73
C GLY A 23 12.44 8.88 12.30
N MET A 24 12.06 7.70 11.79
CA MET A 24 11.44 7.58 10.46
C MET A 24 10.06 8.25 10.40
N LEU A 25 9.21 8.05 11.41
CA LEU A 25 7.91 8.73 11.48
C LEU A 25 8.06 10.25 11.59
N ALA A 26 9.05 10.72 12.35
CA ALA A 26 9.36 12.15 12.45
C ALA A 26 9.78 12.75 11.09
N ARG A 27 10.55 12.02 10.29
CA ARG A 27 10.91 12.43 8.91
C ARG A 27 9.68 12.52 8.00
N ALA A 28 8.78 11.53 8.03
CA ALA A 28 7.52 11.60 7.28
C ALA A 28 6.68 12.82 7.70
N GLN A 29 6.59 13.07 9.01
CA GLN A 29 5.84 14.17 9.59
C GLN A 29 6.41 15.55 9.21
N ALA A 30 7.74 15.66 9.04
CA ALA A 30 8.41 16.89 8.64
C ALA A 30 8.12 17.28 7.17
N LEU A 31 7.76 16.32 6.31
CA LEU A 31 7.45 16.59 4.90
C LEU A 31 6.04 17.13 4.66
N LEU A 32 5.11 17.00 5.61
CA LEU A 32 3.71 17.36 5.38
C LEU A 32 3.48 18.78 4.87
N PRO A 33 4.17 19.84 5.38
CA PRO A 33 3.97 21.19 4.85
C PRO A 33 4.30 21.31 3.36
N GLU A 34 5.41 20.71 2.93
CA GLU A 34 5.84 20.70 1.53
C GLU A 34 4.88 19.89 0.65
N LEU A 35 4.47 18.71 1.11
CA LEU A 35 3.53 17.86 0.39
C LEU A 35 2.18 18.57 0.20
N LEU A 36 1.64 19.19 1.25
CA LEU A 36 0.41 19.99 1.18
C LEU A 36 0.52 21.13 0.16
N GLY A 37 1.70 21.78 0.08
CA GLY A 37 1.97 22.84 -0.89
C GLY A 37 2.00 22.36 -2.35
N ARG A 38 2.25 21.06 -2.59
CA ARG A 38 2.44 20.47 -3.93
C ARG A 38 1.26 19.64 -4.42
N VAL A 39 0.23 19.41 -3.61
CA VAL A 39 -0.93 18.57 -3.96
C VAL A 39 -1.56 18.92 -5.31
N ALA A 40 -1.76 20.21 -5.59
CA ALA A 40 -2.36 20.65 -6.85
C ALA A 40 -1.49 20.26 -8.05
N THR A 41 -0.17 20.45 -7.92
CA THR A 41 0.83 20.05 -8.91
C THR A 41 0.86 18.53 -9.06
N THR A 42 0.79 17.76 -7.97
CA THR A 42 0.69 16.30 -7.99
C THR A 42 -0.54 15.82 -8.79
N GLU A 43 -1.71 16.43 -8.59
CA GLU A 43 -2.92 16.08 -9.36
C GLU A 43 -2.80 16.48 -10.84
N GLU A 44 -2.20 17.63 -11.15
CA GLU A 44 -2.03 18.13 -12.51
C GLU A 44 -1.04 17.28 -13.33
N LEU A 45 0.11 16.95 -12.72
CA LEU A 45 1.14 16.12 -13.36
C LEU A 45 0.72 14.67 -13.57
N ARG A 46 -0.27 14.19 -12.79
CA ARG A 46 -0.69 12.78 -12.73
C ARG A 46 0.44 11.81 -12.37
N ARG A 47 1.45 12.30 -11.64
CA ARG A 47 2.60 11.56 -11.11
C ARG A 47 3.23 12.36 -9.98
N LEU A 48 4.19 11.78 -9.26
CA LEU A 48 4.96 12.52 -8.27
C LEU A 48 5.71 13.69 -8.93
N PRO A 49 5.64 14.89 -8.36
CA PRO A 49 6.58 15.96 -8.71
C PRO A 49 8.03 15.49 -8.43
N PRO A 50 9.01 15.76 -9.32
CA PRO A 50 10.40 15.35 -9.11
C PRO A 50 11.00 15.84 -7.79
N GLU A 51 10.59 17.02 -7.31
CA GLU A 51 10.98 17.56 -6.01
C GLU A 51 10.42 16.74 -4.85
N THR A 52 9.19 16.22 -4.96
CA THR A 52 8.59 15.35 -3.95
C THR A 52 9.31 14.03 -3.88
N GLU A 53 9.61 13.42 -5.03
CA GLU A 53 10.40 12.18 -5.10
C GLU A 53 11.78 12.36 -4.43
N ARG A 54 12.51 13.43 -4.76
CA ARG A 54 13.81 13.73 -4.15
C ARG A 54 13.72 13.89 -2.64
N ASP A 55 12.74 14.64 -2.14
CA ASP A 55 12.58 14.86 -0.69
C ASP A 55 12.26 13.54 0.04
N LEU A 56 11.50 12.65 -0.59
CA LEU A 56 11.20 11.29 -0.07
C LEU A 56 12.45 10.39 -0.03
N HIS A 57 13.31 10.46 -1.06
CA HIS A 57 14.61 9.77 -1.04
C HIS A 57 15.52 10.30 0.06
N GLN A 58 15.65 11.63 0.19
CA GLN A 58 16.46 12.26 1.24
C GLN A 58 15.96 11.91 2.65
N ALA A 59 14.65 11.75 2.81
CA ALA A 59 14.04 11.29 4.06
C ALA A 59 14.23 9.78 4.31
N GLY A 60 14.64 9.01 3.30
CA GLY A 60 14.81 7.55 3.39
C GLY A 60 13.50 6.75 3.37
N LEU A 61 12.38 7.37 3.00
CA LEU A 61 11.05 6.79 3.17
C LEU A 61 10.75 5.63 2.21
N PHE A 62 11.41 5.56 1.06
CA PHE A 62 11.31 4.40 0.16
C PHE A 62 12.07 3.16 0.68
N ARG A 63 12.96 3.32 1.66
CA ARG A 63 13.88 2.26 2.11
C ARG A 63 13.53 1.71 3.50
N ILE A 64 12.30 1.93 3.93
CA ILE A 64 11.83 1.55 5.28
C ILE A 64 11.84 0.04 5.51
N LEU A 65 11.61 -0.78 4.48
CA LEU A 65 11.64 -2.25 4.58
C LEU A 65 12.82 -2.90 3.85
N GLN A 66 13.74 -2.11 3.30
CA GLN A 66 14.92 -2.65 2.63
C GLN A 66 15.88 -3.25 3.67
N PRO A 67 16.58 -4.37 3.38
CA PRO A 67 17.49 -5.00 4.33
C PRO A 67 18.60 -4.06 4.85
N LYS A 68 18.94 -4.18 6.14
CA LYS A 68 20.05 -3.42 6.76
C LYS A 68 21.39 -3.69 6.08
N ARG A 69 21.60 -4.92 5.56
CA ARG A 69 22.80 -5.33 4.81
C ARG A 69 23.12 -4.40 3.64
N VAL A 70 22.10 -3.79 3.03
CA VAL A 70 22.25 -2.87 1.88
C VAL A 70 21.92 -1.41 2.25
N GLY A 71 21.94 -1.09 3.55
CA GLY A 71 21.73 0.28 4.07
C GLY A 71 20.26 0.70 4.23
N GLY A 72 19.32 -0.24 4.09
CA GLY A 72 17.91 -0.01 4.41
C GLY A 72 17.64 0.03 5.90
N SER A 73 16.43 0.45 6.29
CA SER A 73 16.06 0.52 7.71
C SER A 73 15.57 -0.81 8.28
N GLU A 74 15.08 -1.72 7.43
CA GLU A 74 14.49 -3.02 7.81
C GLU A 74 13.53 -2.90 9.01
N LEU A 75 12.66 -1.89 8.97
CA LEU A 75 11.65 -1.68 10.00
C LEU A 75 10.60 -2.79 9.96
N ASP A 76 9.94 -2.99 11.09
CA ASP A 76 8.80 -3.89 11.16
C ASP A 76 7.69 -3.48 10.19
N TYR A 77 6.93 -4.47 9.71
CA TYR A 77 5.90 -4.31 8.69
C TYR A 77 4.85 -3.25 9.01
N VAL A 78 4.57 -3.00 10.30
CA VAL A 78 3.67 -1.93 10.77
C VAL A 78 4.09 -0.53 10.31
N ALA A 79 5.38 -0.32 10.01
CA ALA A 79 5.89 0.95 9.50
C ALA A 79 5.22 1.37 8.17
N LEU A 80 4.78 0.42 7.33
CA LEU A 80 4.00 0.73 6.13
C LEU A 80 2.68 1.45 6.50
N ILE A 81 1.99 0.98 7.54
CA ILE A 81 0.73 1.59 7.99
C ILE A 81 0.97 3.01 8.47
N ASP A 82 1.96 3.21 9.33
CA ASP A 82 2.13 4.47 10.04
C ASP A 82 2.76 5.56 9.18
N VAL A 83 3.70 5.19 8.30
CA VAL A 83 4.24 6.13 7.31
C VAL A 83 3.14 6.55 6.34
N ALA A 84 2.32 5.62 5.86
CA ALA A 84 1.21 5.97 4.98
C ALA A 84 0.14 6.82 5.68
N ASP A 85 -0.22 6.53 6.94
CA ASP A 85 -1.16 7.35 7.72
C ASP A 85 -0.67 8.80 7.78
N ILE A 86 0.60 9.01 8.13
CA ILE A 86 1.18 10.36 8.20
C ILE A 86 1.15 11.05 6.83
N LEU A 87 1.70 10.43 5.79
CA LEU A 87 1.86 11.07 4.48
C LEU A 87 0.50 11.33 3.80
N ALA A 88 -0.47 10.41 3.95
CA ALA A 88 -1.77 10.53 3.31
C ALA A 88 -2.63 11.64 3.91
N GLN A 89 -2.28 12.15 5.10
CA GLN A 89 -2.90 13.36 5.64
C GLN A 89 -2.58 14.61 4.80
N ALA A 90 -1.47 14.59 4.03
CA ALA A 90 -1.15 15.63 3.05
C ALA A 90 -1.64 15.25 1.64
N ASP A 91 -1.18 14.10 1.14
CA ASP A 91 -1.45 13.65 -0.23
C ASP A 91 -1.50 12.12 -0.29
N ALA A 92 -2.70 11.57 -0.55
CA ALA A 92 -2.92 10.13 -0.65
C ALA A 92 -2.15 9.49 -1.81
N SER A 93 -1.92 10.21 -2.92
CA SER A 93 -1.15 9.67 -4.06
C SER A 93 0.33 9.53 -3.72
N VAL A 94 0.88 10.50 -2.97
CA VAL A 94 2.26 10.42 -2.49
C VAL A 94 2.43 9.25 -1.53
N ALA A 95 1.54 9.15 -0.53
CA ALA A 95 1.58 8.06 0.43
C ALA A 95 1.48 6.69 -0.24
N TRP A 96 0.56 6.53 -1.20
CA TRP A 96 0.41 5.33 -2.01
C TRP A 96 1.71 4.92 -2.69
N ASN A 97 2.36 5.86 -3.40
CA ASN A 97 3.61 5.56 -4.09
C ASN A 97 4.73 5.22 -3.11
N VAL A 98 4.84 5.90 -1.97
CA VAL A 98 5.88 5.59 -0.96
C VAL A 98 5.77 4.16 -0.47
N VAL A 99 4.59 3.73 0.00
CA VAL A 99 4.46 2.40 0.61
C VAL A 99 4.39 1.28 -0.41
N ASN A 100 3.85 1.55 -1.62
CA ASN A 100 3.94 0.63 -2.75
C ASN A 100 5.41 0.33 -3.10
N LEU A 101 6.18 1.38 -3.39
CA LEU A 101 7.58 1.24 -3.82
C LEU A 101 8.47 0.70 -2.68
N ALA A 102 8.22 1.09 -1.42
CA ALA A 102 8.91 0.52 -0.26
C ALA A 102 8.63 -0.98 -0.06
N SER A 103 7.39 -1.44 -0.32
CA SER A 103 7.06 -2.87 -0.24
C SER A 103 7.78 -3.73 -1.29
N HIS A 104 8.20 -3.14 -2.41
CA HIS A 104 8.95 -3.88 -3.41
C HIS A 104 10.42 -4.07 -3.02
N HIS A 105 10.98 -3.23 -2.16
CA HIS A 105 12.25 -3.54 -1.50
C HIS A 105 12.11 -4.74 -0.54
N TRP A 106 10.98 -4.82 0.18
CA TRP A 106 10.68 -5.98 1.02
C TRP A 106 10.56 -7.26 0.19
N MET A 107 9.78 -7.24 -0.89
CA MET A 107 9.65 -8.38 -1.79
C MET A 107 10.98 -8.75 -2.46
N LEU A 108 11.78 -7.77 -2.90
CA LEU A 108 13.10 -8.04 -3.48
C LEU A 108 14.01 -8.75 -2.49
N GLY A 109 13.89 -8.45 -1.19
CA GLY A 109 14.61 -9.16 -0.13
C GLY A 109 14.31 -10.67 -0.06
N MET A 110 13.23 -11.13 -0.69
CA MET A 110 12.84 -12.55 -0.78
C MET A 110 13.27 -13.22 -2.08
N PHE A 111 13.75 -12.48 -3.08
CA PHE A 111 14.32 -13.06 -4.30
C PHE A 111 15.69 -13.69 -4.03
N ASP A 112 16.14 -14.54 -4.94
CA ASP A 112 17.53 -15.02 -5.00
C ASP A 112 18.50 -13.84 -4.87
N ARG A 113 19.58 -14.03 -4.10
CA ARG A 113 20.59 -13.00 -3.85
C ARG A 113 21.09 -12.33 -5.14
N ARG A 114 21.21 -13.07 -6.25
CA ARG A 114 21.66 -12.52 -7.53
C ARG A 114 20.74 -11.42 -8.06
N ALA A 115 19.43 -11.54 -7.86
CA ALA A 115 18.48 -10.49 -8.24
C ALA A 115 18.59 -9.26 -7.32
N GLN A 116 18.78 -9.49 -6.01
CA GLN A 116 19.03 -8.40 -5.06
C GLN A 116 20.29 -7.63 -5.45
N ASP A 117 21.39 -8.36 -5.69
CA ASP A 117 22.69 -7.78 -5.99
C ASP A 117 22.71 -7.10 -7.36
N ALA A 118 21.89 -7.53 -8.34
CA ALA A 118 21.73 -6.87 -9.63
C ALA A 118 21.14 -5.45 -9.54
N ILE A 119 20.47 -5.12 -8.43
CA ILE A 119 19.91 -3.79 -8.17
C ILE A 119 20.74 -3.08 -7.11
N TRP A 120 20.77 -3.62 -5.89
CA TRP A 120 21.29 -2.89 -4.72
C TRP A 120 22.81 -2.76 -4.68
N SER A 121 23.57 -3.57 -5.44
CA SER A 121 25.03 -3.37 -5.54
C SER A 121 25.40 -2.15 -6.39
N HIS A 122 24.47 -1.66 -7.20
CA HIS A 122 24.69 -0.54 -8.12
C HIS A 122 23.90 0.71 -7.69
N GLU A 123 22.63 0.51 -7.34
CA GLU A 123 21.69 1.59 -7.06
C GLU A 123 20.78 1.19 -5.88
N PRO A 124 21.23 1.37 -4.63
CA PRO A 124 20.45 0.99 -3.45
C PRO A 124 19.17 1.82 -3.28
N ASP A 125 19.09 2.97 -3.93
CA ASP A 125 17.92 3.86 -3.96
C ASP A 125 16.97 3.56 -5.15
N ALA A 126 17.26 2.54 -5.98
CA ALA A 126 16.44 2.23 -7.15
C ALA A 126 14.99 1.92 -6.76
N LEU A 127 14.05 2.64 -7.39
CA LEU A 127 12.62 2.41 -7.24
C LEU A 127 12.17 1.27 -8.16
N ILE A 128 11.30 0.42 -7.61
CA ILE A 128 10.74 -0.75 -8.28
C ILE A 128 9.22 -0.55 -8.30
N ALA A 129 8.62 -0.36 -9.48
CA ALA A 129 7.17 -0.36 -9.63
C ALA A 129 6.64 -1.79 -9.66
N SER A 130 5.32 -1.96 -9.72
CA SER A 130 4.73 -3.29 -9.89
C SER A 130 3.43 -3.26 -10.66
N SER A 131 2.99 -4.43 -11.11
CA SER A 131 1.58 -4.72 -11.33
C SER A 131 1.30 -6.20 -11.12
N PHE A 132 0.51 -6.50 -10.09
CA PHE A 132 0.22 -7.88 -9.66
C PHE A 132 -1.10 -8.43 -10.19
N VAL A 133 -1.46 -8.05 -11.43
CA VAL A 133 -2.58 -8.65 -12.16
C VAL A 133 -2.08 -9.92 -12.85
N PHE A 134 -2.01 -11.05 -12.15
CA PHE A 134 -1.45 -12.30 -12.68
C PHE A 134 -1.97 -12.68 -14.08
N PRO A 135 -3.29 -12.61 -14.38
CA PRO A 135 -3.79 -12.94 -15.72
C PRO A 135 -3.38 -11.97 -16.82
N ALA A 136 -2.76 -10.83 -16.52
CA ALA A 136 -2.22 -9.90 -17.52
C ALA A 136 -0.89 -10.38 -18.13
N GLY A 137 -0.17 -11.27 -17.42
CA GLY A 137 1.07 -11.87 -17.86
C GLY A 137 0.93 -13.32 -18.28
N ARG A 138 1.59 -13.69 -19.38
CA ARG A 138 1.81 -15.09 -19.77
C ARG A 138 3.30 -15.33 -19.88
N ALA A 139 3.76 -16.36 -19.19
CA ALA A 139 5.13 -16.79 -19.22
C ALA A 139 5.23 -18.24 -19.69
N LYS A 140 6.28 -18.54 -20.45
CA LYS A 140 6.65 -19.91 -20.82
C LYS A 140 8.02 -20.22 -20.27
N LYS A 141 8.19 -21.40 -19.67
CA LYS A 141 9.51 -21.85 -19.25
C LYS A 141 10.39 -22.05 -20.49
N VAL A 142 11.62 -21.54 -20.44
CA VAL A 142 12.65 -21.69 -21.48
C VAL A 142 13.99 -22.02 -20.80
N PRO A 143 15.02 -22.49 -21.52
CA PRO A 143 16.31 -22.76 -20.91
C PRO A 143 16.86 -21.55 -20.12
N GLY A 144 17.09 -21.74 -18.82
CA GLY A 144 17.65 -20.73 -17.91
C GLY A 144 16.69 -19.65 -17.40
N GLY A 145 15.40 -19.71 -17.76
CA GLY A 145 14.46 -18.65 -17.41
C GLY A 145 13.05 -18.84 -17.96
N TYR A 146 12.44 -17.70 -18.27
CA TYR A 146 11.09 -17.62 -18.79
C TYR A 146 11.04 -16.61 -19.95
N SER A 147 10.22 -16.86 -20.96
CA SER A 147 9.80 -15.82 -21.91
C SER A 147 8.48 -15.22 -21.42
N LEU A 148 8.46 -13.91 -21.18
CA LEU A 148 7.32 -13.17 -20.62
C LEU A 148 6.72 -12.22 -21.66
N SER A 149 5.39 -12.27 -21.79
CA SER A 149 4.59 -11.37 -22.61
C SER A 149 3.34 -10.92 -21.85
N GLY A 150 2.92 -9.69 -22.06
CA GLY A 150 1.69 -9.19 -21.45
C GLY A 150 1.56 -7.68 -21.48
N ARG A 151 0.41 -7.21 -21.00
CA ARG A 151 0.14 -5.80 -20.75
C ARG A 151 -0.57 -5.66 -19.42
N TRP A 152 0.10 -5.01 -18.49
CA TRP A 152 -0.34 -4.87 -17.11
C TRP A 152 -0.88 -3.46 -16.87
N PRO A 153 -2.09 -3.33 -16.32
CA PRO A 153 -2.60 -2.04 -15.89
C PRO A 153 -2.06 -1.65 -14.52
N PHE A 154 -2.26 -0.38 -14.15
CA PHE A 154 -2.11 0.13 -12.78
C PHE A 154 -0.70 0.03 -12.19
N SER A 155 0.34 0.37 -12.95
CA SER A 155 1.72 0.36 -12.43
C SER A 155 2.05 1.67 -11.70
N SER A 156 1.64 1.78 -10.43
CA SER A 156 1.85 2.99 -9.62
C SER A 156 3.33 3.31 -9.43
N GLY A 157 3.70 4.58 -9.66
CA GLY A 157 5.08 5.04 -9.53
C GLY A 157 6.02 4.51 -10.64
N VAL A 158 5.49 4.06 -11.78
CA VAL A 158 6.31 3.48 -12.85
C VAL A 158 7.24 4.49 -13.55
N ASP A 159 6.80 5.74 -13.67
CA ASP A 159 7.59 6.82 -14.30
C ASP A 159 8.96 7.03 -13.65
N PRO A 160 9.08 7.20 -12.32
CA PRO A 160 10.38 7.32 -11.66
C PRO A 160 11.11 5.98 -11.45
N SER A 161 10.43 4.84 -11.61
CA SER A 161 11.03 3.54 -11.34
C SER A 161 12.03 3.11 -12.42
N GLY A 162 13.15 2.53 -11.95
CA GLY A 162 14.18 1.90 -12.79
C GLY A 162 13.91 0.42 -13.08
N TRP A 163 13.00 -0.18 -12.30
CA TRP A 163 12.62 -1.59 -12.37
C TRP A 163 11.12 -1.77 -12.20
N ASN A 164 10.59 -2.94 -12.57
CA ASN A 164 9.19 -3.29 -12.39
C ASN A 164 9.02 -4.78 -12.05
N MET A 165 8.18 -5.06 -11.05
CA MET A 165 7.75 -6.41 -10.69
C MET A 165 6.39 -6.72 -11.32
N LEU A 166 6.37 -7.62 -12.30
CA LEU A 166 5.18 -7.98 -13.06
C LEU A 166 4.74 -9.39 -12.72
N ALA A 167 3.47 -9.55 -12.36
CA ALA A 167 2.91 -10.88 -12.09
C ALA A 167 2.55 -11.61 -13.38
N GLY A 168 2.86 -12.90 -13.47
CA GLY A 168 2.51 -13.70 -14.63
C GLY A 168 2.10 -15.10 -14.28
N ILE A 169 1.32 -15.68 -15.17
CA ILE A 169 0.94 -17.08 -15.14
C ILE A 169 1.91 -17.84 -16.04
N VAL A 170 2.62 -18.81 -15.47
CA VAL A 170 3.46 -19.74 -16.21
C VAL A 170 2.61 -20.92 -16.64
N SER A 171 2.51 -21.14 -17.95
CA SER A 171 1.97 -22.37 -18.51
C SER A 171 3.09 -23.40 -18.69
N SER A 172 2.87 -24.63 -18.21
CA SER A 172 3.66 -25.79 -18.66
C SER A 172 3.09 -26.37 -19.95
N GLU A 173 3.92 -27.06 -20.73
CA GLU A 173 3.47 -27.89 -21.86
C GLU A 173 2.89 -29.23 -21.38
N ASP A 174 3.23 -29.65 -20.16
CA ASP A 174 2.60 -30.79 -19.49
C ASP A 174 1.48 -30.29 -18.57
N GLU A 175 0.23 -30.64 -18.88
CA GLU A 175 -0.93 -30.28 -18.05
C GLU A 175 -0.81 -30.81 -16.61
N ALA A 176 -0.02 -31.86 -16.36
CA ALA A 176 0.22 -32.41 -15.03
C ALA A 176 1.00 -31.46 -14.11
N ASP A 177 1.83 -30.57 -14.65
CA ASP A 177 2.60 -29.59 -13.88
C ASP A 177 1.71 -28.46 -13.33
N GLY A 178 0.49 -28.32 -13.87
CA GLY A 178 -0.45 -27.29 -13.49
C GLY A 178 0.01 -25.88 -13.87
N VAL A 179 -0.60 -24.90 -13.19
CA VAL A 179 -0.36 -23.47 -13.42
C VAL A 179 0.47 -22.92 -12.27
N GLU A 180 1.61 -22.28 -12.58
CA GLU A 180 2.45 -21.60 -11.58
C GLU A 180 2.26 -20.08 -11.66
N TYR A 181 2.05 -19.45 -10.51
CA TYR A 181 1.99 -18.00 -10.38
C TYR A 181 3.38 -17.48 -9.96
N ARG A 182 3.93 -16.55 -10.75
CA ARG A 182 5.25 -15.96 -10.48
C ARG A 182 5.21 -14.44 -10.60
N VAL A 183 6.14 -13.80 -9.91
CA VAL A 183 6.52 -12.40 -10.10
C VAL A 183 7.84 -12.35 -10.86
N PHE A 184 7.91 -11.48 -11.87
CA PHE A 184 9.06 -11.29 -12.74
C PHE A 184 9.63 -9.89 -12.52
N LEU A 185 10.93 -9.78 -12.27
CA LEU A 185 11.62 -8.52 -12.08
C LEU A 185 12.30 -8.09 -13.39
N LEU A 186 11.87 -6.96 -13.95
CA LEU A 186 12.33 -6.44 -15.24
C LEU A 186 12.97 -5.05 -15.08
N PRO A 187 14.09 -4.77 -15.76
CA PRO A 187 14.63 -3.42 -15.85
C PRO A 187 13.74 -2.55 -16.76
N LYS A 188 13.77 -1.23 -16.57
CA LYS A 188 12.95 -0.27 -17.32
C LYS A 188 13.00 -0.44 -18.84
N GLN A 189 14.17 -0.80 -19.36
CA GLN A 189 14.42 -0.94 -20.80
C GLN A 189 13.75 -2.18 -21.41
N ALA A 190 13.28 -3.12 -20.57
CA ALA A 190 12.61 -4.34 -21.01
C ALA A 190 11.08 -4.18 -21.16
N TYR A 191 10.51 -3.01 -20.85
CA TYR A 191 9.08 -2.75 -21.00
C TYR A 191 8.81 -1.36 -21.55
N THR A 192 7.62 -1.18 -22.10
CA THR A 192 7.11 0.13 -22.54
C THR A 192 6.06 0.63 -21.56
N ILE A 193 6.20 1.86 -21.08
CA ILE A 193 5.16 2.55 -20.30
C ILE A 193 4.16 3.17 -21.27
N ILE A 194 2.87 2.93 -21.04
CA ILE A 194 1.77 3.46 -21.86
C ILE A 194 0.98 4.44 -20.99
N ASP A 195 0.93 5.71 -21.39
CA ASP A 195 0.19 6.76 -20.65
C ASP A 195 -1.33 6.50 -20.71
N THR A 196 -1.83 5.83 -19.68
CA THR A 196 -3.24 5.43 -19.53
C THR A 196 -3.91 6.05 -18.31
N TRP A 197 -3.13 6.59 -17.36
CA TRP A 197 -3.66 6.99 -16.05
C TRP A 197 -4.39 8.33 -16.08
N LYS A 198 -5.67 8.29 -16.50
CA LYS A 198 -6.61 9.42 -16.49
C LYS A 198 -7.72 9.16 -15.46
N SER A 199 -7.34 9.11 -14.19
CA SER A 199 -8.24 8.73 -13.10
C SER A 199 -8.97 9.91 -12.45
N SER A 200 -10.04 9.62 -11.72
CA SER A 200 -10.76 10.61 -10.91
C SER A 200 -10.15 10.79 -9.51
N GLY A 201 -9.59 9.75 -8.89
CA GLY A 201 -8.88 9.79 -7.61
C GLY A 201 -7.50 9.14 -7.72
N LEU A 202 -6.64 9.39 -6.74
CA LEU A 202 -5.23 8.96 -6.72
C LEU A 202 -4.48 9.37 -8.00
N LYS A 203 -4.78 10.55 -8.53
CA LYS A 203 -4.26 11.02 -9.82
C LYS A 203 -2.74 11.05 -9.83
N GLY A 204 -2.12 11.49 -8.74
CA GLY A 204 -0.68 11.63 -8.62
C GLY A 204 0.11 10.32 -8.54
N THR A 205 -0.56 9.17 -8.51
CA THR A 205 0.14 7.87 -8.45
C THR A 205 0.88 7.54 -9.75
N GLY A 206 0.43 8.08 -10.88
CA GLY A 206 1.01 7.77 -12.20
C GLY A 206 0.91 6.29 -12.52
N SER A 207 -0.25 5.68 -12.24
CA SER A 207 -0.48 4.23 -12.37
C SER A 207 -0.71 3.79 -13.82
N ASN A 208 0.23 4.15 -14.69
CA ASN A 208 0.21 3.86 -16.12
C ASN A 208 0.34 2.36 -16.39
N ASP A 209 -0.13 1.92 -17.56
CA ASP A 209 0.05 0.54 -18.00
C ASP A 209 1.52 0.30 -18.40
N VAL A 210 1.95 -0.95 -18.33
CA VAL A 210 3.21 -1.41 -18.93
C VAL A 210 3.00 -2.60 -19.85
N GLU A 211 3.74 -2.64 -20.95
CA GLU A 211 3.69 -3.72 -21.95
C GLU A 211 5.07 -4.36 -22.12
N VAL A 212 5.07 -5.69 -22.17
CA VAL A 212 6.24 -6.56 -22.39
C VAL A 212 5.93 -7.49 -23.56
N LYS A 213 6.88 -7.67 -24.47
CA LYS A 213 6.76 -8.56 -25.63
C LYS A 213 7.97 -9.48 -25.73
N ASP A 214 7.73 -10.75 -25.43
CA ASP A 214 8.64 -11.89 -25.56
C ASP A 214 10.03 -11.63 -24.95
N VAL A 215 10.03 -11.08 -23.74
CA VAL A 215 11.26 -10.76 -23.01
C VAL A 215 11.71 -11.98 -22.21
N PHE A 216 12.96 -12.35 -22.39
CA PHE A 216 13.61 -13.35 -21.55
C PHE A 216 13.88 -12.80 -20.14
N VAL A 217 13.42 -13.51 -19.12
CA VAL A 217 13.68 -13.22 -17.71
C VAL A 217 14.39 -14.43 -17.10
N PRO A 218 15.63 -14.29 -16.61
CA PRO A 218 16.37 -15.42 -16.05
C PRO A 218 15.74 -15.88 -14.73
N ASP A 219 15.90 -17.16 -14.40
CA ASP A 219 15.23 -17.80 -13.25
C ASP A 219 15.41 -17.04 -11.93
N TYR A 220 16.61 -16.53 -11.67
CA TYR A 220 16.94 -15.82 -10.44
C TYR A 220 16.26 -14.44 -10.33
N MET A 221 15.76 -13.87 -11.44
CA MET A 221 14.99 -12.62 -11.49
C MET A 221 13.48 -12.90 -11.38
N THR A 222 13.09 -14.07 -10.89
CA THR A 222 11.70 -14.45 -10.69
C THR A 222 11.47 -15.00 -9.29
N LEU A 223 10.25 -14.87 -8.80
CA LEU A 223 9.85 -15.35 -7.48
C LEU A 223 8.50 -16.07 -7.59
N ALA A 224 8.42 -17.32 -7.14
CA ALA A 224 7.15 -18.04 -7.14
C ALA A 224 6.26 -17.55 -5.99
N VAL A 225 4.96 -17.46 -6.21
CA VAL A 225 4.00 -17.08 -5.16
C VAL A 225 4.05 -18.04 -3.98
N ARG A 226 4.22 -19.35 -4.24
CA ARG A 226 4.35 -20.37 -3.19
C ARG A 226 5.57 -20.18 -2.29
N ASP A 227 6.65 -19.61 -2.81
CA ASP A 227 7.91 -19.42 -2.08
C ASP A 227 7.82 -18.24 -1.09
N VAL A 228 6.72 -17.47 -1.12
CA VAL A 228 6.44 -16.34 -0.23
C VAL A 228 5.10 -16.47 0.48
N ALA A 229 4.64 -17.71 0.67
CA ALA A 229 3.44 -18.04 1.43
C ALA A 229 3.66 -18.01 2.97
N GLY A 230 4.85 -17.58 3.42
CA GLY A 230 5.31 -17.54 4.81
C GLY A 230 6.47 -18.51 5.06
N GLY A 231 7.40 -18.16 5.96
CA GLY A 231 8.60 -18.94 6.24
C GLY A 231 9.78 -18.59 5.30
N PRO A 232 10.77 -19.49 5.16
CA PRO A 232 11.95 -19.24 4.33
C PRO A 232 11.61 -19.04 2.85
N SER A 233 12.28 -18.08 2.22
CA SER A 233 12.22 -17.75 0.79
C SER A 233 13.61 -17.88 0.15
N PRO A 234 13.76 -17.79 -1.18
CA PRO A 234 15.06 -17.81 -1.85
C PRO A 234 16.06 -16.76 -1.33
N GLY A 235 15.58 -15.65 -0.75
CA GLY A 235 16.40 -14.60 -0.16
C GLY A 235 16.81 -14.82 1.30
N SER A 236 16.28 -15.84 1.98
CA SER A 236 16.47 -16.03 3.43
C SER A 236 17.92 -16.27 3.85
N ASP A 237 18.76 -16.81 2.96
CA ASP A 237 20.19 -17.03 3.22
C ASP A 237 20.96 -15.72 3.48
N VAL A 238 20.52 -14.61 2.86
CA VAL A 238 21.16 -13.30 3.00
C VAL A 238 20.33 -12.30 3.80
N ASN A 239 19.04 -12.57 3.97
CA ASN A 239 18.10 -11.74 4.72
C ASN A 239 17.32 -12.64 5.72
N PRO A 240 17.96 -13.08 6.82
CA PRO A 240 17.34 -14.01 7.78
C PRO A 240 16.33 -13.35 8.72
N GLY A 241 16.14 -12.03 8.62
CA GLY A 241 15.21 -11.27 9.47
C GLY A 241 13.76 -11.70 9.29
N ALA A 242 12.99 -11.72 10.37
CA ALA A 242 11.59 -12.18 10.39
C ALA A 242 10.67 -11.43 9.40
N LEU A 243 11.00 -10.18 9.08
CA LEU A 243 10.31 -9.39 8.06
C LEU A 243 10.24 -10.14 6.72
N PHE A 244 11.32 -10.81 6.31
CA PHE A 244 11.41 -11.52 5.03
C PHE A 244 10.85 -12.95 5.07
N ALA A 245 10.22 -13.34 6.18
CA ALA A 245 9.49 -14.59 6.34
C ALA A 245 7.96 -14.39 6.40
N LEU A 246 7.48 -13.16 6.28
CA LEU A 246 6.06 -12.83 6.27
C LEU A 246 5.37 -13.32 4.98
N PRO A 247 4.11 -13.80 5.06
CA PRO A 247 3.36 -14.24 3.88
C PRO A 247 2.90 -13.06 3.01
N VAL A 248 3.53 -12.87 1.86
CA VAL A 248 3.38 -11.65 1.03
C VAL A 248 1.93 -11.39 0.65
N PHE A 249 1.28 -12.34 -0.02
CA PHE A 249 -0.05 -12.11 -0.58
C PHE A 249 -1.17 -12.12 0.48
N ALA A 250 -0.94 -12.79 1.61
CA ALA A 250 -1.86 -12.74 2.76
C ALA A 250 -1.88 -11.36 3.42
N LEU A 251 -0.71 -10.71 3.53
CA LEU A 251 -0.56 -9.39 4.13
C LEU A 251 -0.59 -8.23 3.12
N PHE A 252 -0.72 -8.51 1.83
CA PHE A 252 -0.64 -7.51 0.75
C PHE A 252 -1.60 -6.32 0.92
N ALA A 253 -2.80 -6.54 1.47
CA ALA A 253 -3.74 -5.45 1.74
C ALA A 253 -3.14 -4.37 2.66
N PHE A 254 -2.32 -4.77 3.63
CA PHE A 254 -1.72 -3.85 4.61
C PHE A 254 -0.58 -3.00 4.02
N VAL A 255 -0.09 -3.31 2.82
CA VAL A 255 0.88 -2.43 2.14
C VAL A 255 0.27 -1.05 1.91
N LEU A 256 -0.99 -1.02 1.46
CA LEU A 256 -1.64 0.21 0.97
C LEU A 256 -2.72 0.72 1.94
N SER A 257 -3.12 -0.07 2.94
CA SER A 257 -4.27 0.27 3.79
C SER A 257 -4.02 1.50 4.68
N GLY A 258 -2.78 1.76 5.09
CA GLY A 258 -2.44 2.99 5.83
C GLY A 258 -2.76 4.28 5.06
N VAL A 259 -2.81 4.22 3.72
CA VAL A 259 -3.17 5.36 2.89
C VAL A 259 -4.64 5.76 3.10
N SER A 260 -5.55 4.79 3.21
CA SER A 260 -6.96 5.09 3.50
C SER A 260 -7.13 5.66 4.90
N LEU A 261 -6.32 5.20 5.85
CA LEU A 261 -6.33 5.69 7.23
C LEU A 261 -5.94 7.17 7.30
N GLY A 262 -4.81 7.56 6.72
CA GLY A 262 -4.36 8.96 6.74
C GLY A 262 -5.27 9.89 5.95
N ASN A 263 -5.78 9.43 4.80
CA ASN A 263 -6.75 10.20 4.02
C ASN A 263 -8.07 10.41 4.80
N ALA A 264 -8.56 9.39 5.50
CA ALA A 264 -9.75 9.50 6.33
C ALA A 264 -9.52 10.41 7.56
N GLN A 265 -8.36 10.32 8.19
CA GLN A 265 -7.98 11.19 9.30
C GLN A 265 -7.93 12.66 8.87
N ALA A 266 -7.31 12.98 7.73
CA ALA A 266 -7.31 14.34 7.21
C ALA A 266 -8.70 14.84 6.83
N CYS A 267 -9.56 13.97 6.29
CA CYS A 267 -10.94 14.32 6.01
C CYS A 267 -11.72 14.68 7.28
N LEU A 268 -11.52 13.91 8.36
CA LEU A 268 -12.11 14.21 9.67
C LEU A 268 -11.60 15.55 10.21
N ASP A 269 -10.29 15.77 10.21
CA ASP A 269 -9.66 16.98 10.73
C ASP A 269 -10.12 18.24 9.96
N ASP A 270 -10.14 18.17 8.63
CA ASP A 270 -10.61 19.26 7.75
C ASP A 270 -12.10 19.53 7.95
N TYR A 271 -12.92 18.47 8.03
CA TYR A 271 -14.35 18.62 8.27
C TYR A 271 -14.62 19.29 9.63
N VAL A 272 -13.97 18.83 10.69
CA VAL A 272 -14.10 19.41 12.03
C VAL A 272 -13.64 20.87 12.04
N GLY A 273 -12.52 21.19 11.38
CA GLY A 273 -12.03 22.55 11.20
C GLY A 273 -13.07 23.46 10.54
N ILE A 274 -13.74 22.98 9.50
CA ILE A 274 -14.82 23.71 8.81
C ILE A 274 -16.07 23.83 9.71
N ALA A 275 -16.50 22.74 10.33
CA ALA A 275 -17.76 22.66 11.09
C ALA A 275 -17.75 23.55 12.34
N ARG A 276 -16.60 23.77 12.98
CA ARG A 276 -16.44 24.66 14.15
C ARG A 276 -16.85 26.11 13.88
N HIS A 277 -16.68 26.58 12.65
CA HIS A 277 -16.85 28.00 12.31
C HIS A 277 -18.01 28.26 11.36
N ARG A 278 -18.52 27.22 10.70
CA ARG A 278 -19.54 27.37 9.67
C ARG A 278 -20.94 27.50 10.28
N ALA A 279 -21.65 28.55 9.86
CA ALA A 279 -23.07 28.71 10.10
C ALA A 279 -23.90 28.10 8.95
N SER A 280 -25.05 27.53 9.29
CA SER A 280 -26.07 27.09 8.34
C SER A 280 -26.61 28.27 7.53
N THR A 281 -26.81 28.06 6.23
CA THR A 281 -27.36 29.08 5.32
C THR A 281 -28.82 29.41 5.66
N TYR A 282 -29.59 28.43 6.14
CA TYR A 282 -31.04 28.58 6.34
C TYR A 282 -31.40 29.34 7.63
N ASN A 283 -30.79 28.99 8.76
CA ASN A 283 -31.18 29.50 10.07
C ASN A 283 -30.01 30.10 10.87
N ARG A 284 -28.82 30.25 10.25
CA ARG A 284 -27.59 30.78 10.87
C ARG A 284 -27.09 30.00 12.09
N ALA A 285 -27.67 28.85 12.43
CA ALA A 285 -27.15 27.98 13.49
C ALA A 285 -25.73 27.52 13.15
N LYS A 286 -24.83 27.55 14.14
CA LYS A 286 -23.48 26.99 13.95
C LYS A 286 -23.60 25.48 13.76
N LEU A 287 -22.91 24.93 12.76
CA LEU A 287 -22.90 23.49 12.51
C LEU A 287 -22.38 22.71 13.73
N SER A 288 -21.44 23.29 14.49
CA SER A 288 -20.94 22.72 15.74
C SER A 288 -22.03 22.47 16.79
N ASP A 289 -23.11 23.25 16.77
CA ASP A 289 -24.18 23.18 17.77
C ASP A 289 -25.26 22.16 17.36
N LEU A 290 -25.18 21.62 16.14
CA LEU A 290 -26.12 20.63 15.63
C LEU A 290 -25.73 19.23 16.09
N GLN A 291 -26.64 18.58 16.84
CA GLN A 291 -26.48 17.18 17.27
C GLN A 291 -26.15 16.24 16.10
N THR A 292 -26.77 16.45 14.94
CA THR A 292 -26.55 15.63 13.74
C THR A 292 -25.15 15.79 13.13
N THR A 293 -24.45 16.90 13.38
CA THR A 293 -23.04 17.07 13.01
C THR A 293 -22.13 16.39 14.02
N GLN A 294 -22.41 16.57 15.31
CA GLN A 294 -21.63 15.95 16.41
C GLN A 294 -21.62 14.41 16.30
N ILE A 295 -22.78 13.81 16.03
CA ILE A 295 -22.89 12.34 15.85
C ILE A 295 -22.05 11.85 14.66
N LYS A 296 -22.09 12.56 13.51
CA LYS A 296 -21.30 12.15 12.33
C LYS A 296 -19.80 12.24 12.57
N VAL A 297 -19.35 13.26 13.30
CA VAL A 297 -17.94 13.39 13.71
C VAL A 297 -17.55 12.22 14.62
N ALA A 298 -18.39 11.89 15.60
CA ALA A 298 -18.13 10.77 16.50
C ALA A 298 -18.10 9.42 15.77
N GLU A 299 -19.05 9.17 14.87
CA GLU A 299 -19.11 7.93 14.08
C GLU A 299 -17.89 7.80 13.14
N ALA A 300 -17.56 8.86 12.40
CA ALA A 300 -16.39 8.86 11.52
C ALA A 300 -15.08 8.62 12.30
N SER A 301 -14.93 9.27 13.46
CA SER A 301 -13.79 9.06 14.35
C SER A 301 -13.69 7.61 14.82
N ALA A 302 -14.79 7.02 15.27
CA ALA A 302 -14.82 5.64 15.75
C ALA A 302 -14.45 4.62 14.64
N LYS A 303 -14.91 4.86 13.40
CA LYS A 303 -14.54 4.03 12.24
C LYS A 303 -13.04 4.10 11.94
N ILE A 304 -12.46 5.31 11.97
CA ILE A 304 -11.03 5.54 11.76
C ILE A 304 -10.21 4.87 12.86
N ASP A 305 -10.61 5.01 14.12
CA ASP A 305 -9.91 4.39 15.26
C ASP A 305 -9.97 2.85 15.20
N ALA A 306 -11.14 2.29 14.87
CA ALA A 306 -11.29 0.85 14.69
C ALA A 306 -10.39 0.32 13.55
N ALA A 307 -10.37 1.01 12.40
CA ALA A 307 -9.50 0.66 11.28
C ALA A 307 -8.02 0.70 11.67
N ARG A 308 -7.58 1.76 12.38
CA ARG A 308 -6.19 1.90 12.86
C ARG A 308 -5.79 0.75 13.78
N LEU A 309 -6.66 0.39 14.73
CA LEU A 309 -6.40 -0.70 15.67
C LEU A 309 -6.29 -2.05 14.96
N ILE A 310 -7.21 -2.36 14.05
CA ILE A 310 -7.17 -3.62 13.29
C ILE A 310 -5.91 -3.70 12.43
N MET A 311 -5.61 -2.65 11.64
CA MET A 311 -4.44 -2.63 10.76
C MET A 311 -3.13 -2.81 11.53
N ARG A 312 -2.92 -2.02 12.59
CA ARG A 312 -1.70 -2.08 13.39
C ARG A 312 -1.56 -3.41 14.10
N ARG A 313 -2.62 -3.87 14.78
CA ARG A 313 -2.62 -5.14 15.50
C ARG A 313 -2.21 -6.29 14.60
N THR A 314 -2.83 -6.41 13.42
CA THR A 314 -2.53 -7.50 12.48
C THR A 314 -1.07 -7.50 12.02
N CYS A 315 -0.51 -6.33 11.70
CA CYS A 315 0.91 -6.23 11.31
C CYS A 315 1.86 -6.58 12.45
N ILE A 316 1.56 -6.14 13.68
CA ILE A 316 2.38 -6.40 14.86
C ILE A 316 2.32 -7.89 15.25
N GLU A 317 1.13 -8.49 15.25
CA GLU A 317 0.95 -9.93 15.51
C GLU A 317 1.67 -10.77 14.46
N ALA A 318 1.52 -10.46 13.17
CA ALA A 318 2.21 -11.18 12.10
C ALA A 318 3.74 -11.13 12.22
N MET A 319 4.30 -9.98 12.61
CA MET A 319 5.74 -9.84 12.89
C MET A 319 6.18 -10.65 14.13
N ALA A 320 5.39 -10.63 15.20
CA ALA A 320 5.68 -11.43 16.40
C ALA A 320 5.66 -12.93 16.08
N ASP A 321 4.73 -13.35 15.24
CA ASP A 321 4.56 -14.71 14.76
C ASP A 321 5.73 -15.17 13.87
N ALA A 322 6.16 -14.35 12.92
CA ALA A 322 7.33 -14.63 12.11
C ALA A 322 8.61 -14.75 12.95
N ARG A 323 8.78 -13.91 13.98
CA ARG A 323 9.94 -13.96 14.90
C ARG A 323 10.04 -15.26 15.68
N ARG A 324 8.92 -15.92 15.99
CA ARG A 324 8.90 -17.24 16.63
C ARG A 324 8.91 -18.40 15.63
N GLY A 325 9.09 -18.13 14.33
CA GLY A 325 9.12 -19.13 13.27
C GLY A 325 7.76 -19.75 12.96
N TYR A 326 6.65 -19.10 13.35
CA TYR A 326 5.31 -19.59 13.07
C TYR A 326 4.86 -19.17 11.67
N VAL A 327 4.40 -20.13 10.88
CA VAL A 327 3.83 -19.91 9.55
C VAL A 327 2.30 -19.99 9.67
N PRO A 328 1.55 -18.94 9.32
CA PRO A 328 0.11 -18.92 9.47
C PRO A 328 -0.57 -19.92 8.52
N ASP A 329 -1.63 -20.56 9.02
CA ASP A 329 -2.48 -21.42 8.23
C ASP A 329 -3.45 -20.63 7.33
N MET A 330 -4.32 -21.34 6.61
CA MET A 330 -5.29 -20.72 5.71
C MET A 330 -6.37 -19.90 6.46
N ALA A 331 -6.74 -20.28 7.68
CA ALA A 331 -7.72 -19.53 8.47
C ALA A 331 -7.15 -18.16 8.85
N GLU A 332 -5.87 -18.12 9.24
CA GLU A 332 -5.18 -16.88 9.57
C GLU A 332 -4.87 -16.02 8.35
N LYS A 333 -4.40 -16.63 7.26
CA LYS A 333 -4.15 -15.90 6.00
C LYS A 333 -5.42 -15.25 5.44
N THR A 334 -6.56 -15.93 5.48
CA THR A 334 -7.84 -15.35 5.05
C THR A 334 -8.36 -14.30 6.03
N ARG A 335 -8.09 -14.45 7.34
CA ARG A 335 -8.35 -13.41 8.35
C ARG A 335 -7.61 -12.11 8.02
N TYR A 336 -6.32 -12.19 7.68
CA TYR A 336 -5.53 -11.02 7.28
C TYR A 336 -6.16 -10.26 6.10
N ARG A 337 -6.57 -10.99 5.05
CA ARG A 337 -7.23 -10.40 3.88
C ARG A 337 -8.55 -9.72 4.25
N ARG A 338 -9.39 -10.39 5.04
CA ARG A 338 -10.66 -9.84 5.54
C ARG A 338 -10.43 -8.54 6.32
N ASP A 339 -9.49 -8.56 7.25
CA ASP A 339 -9.21 -7.44 8.15
C ASP A 339 -8.68 -6.22 7.39
N GLY A 340 -7.80 -6.44 6.41
CA GLY A 340 -7.32 -5.38 5.53
C GLY A 340 -8.46 -4.73 4.73
N ALA A 341 -9.30 -5.54 4.06
CA ALA A 341 -10.44 -5.04 3.28
C ALA A 341 -11.48 -4.32 4.17
N PHE A 342 -11.82 -4.89 5.32
CA PHE A 342 -12.77 -4.29 6.26
C PHE A 342 -12.29 -2.93 6.76
N SER A 343 -11.01 -2.82 7.11
CA SER A 343 -10.44 -1.58 7.65
C SER A 343 -10.44 -0.46 6.61
N VAL A 344 -10.14 -0.75 5.34
CA VAL A 344 -10.26 0.23 4.24
C VAL A 344 -11.73 0.62 3.98
N GLY A 345 -12.65 -0.34 4.10
CA GLY A 345 -14.10 -0.08 4.06
C GLY A 345 -14.54 0.94 5.12
N LEU A 346 -14.12 0.75 6.37
CA LEU A 346 -14.41 1.68 7.47
C LEU A 346 -13.89 3.10 7.19
N CYS A 347 -12.66 3.23 6.68
CA CYS A 347 -12.10 4.53 6.29
C CYS A 347 -12.92 5.19 5.17
N THR A 348 -13.33 4.41 4.17
CA THR A 348 -14.13 4.91 3.03
C THR A 348 -15.52 5.37 3.46
N GLU A 349 -16.16 4.63 4.36
CA GLU A 349 -17.44 5.02 4.95
C GLU A 349 -17.33 6.29 5.79
N ALA A 350 -16.26 6.43 6.59
CA ALA A 350 -16.03 7.64 7.39
C ALA A 350 -15.90 8.88 6.48
N VAL A 351 -15.10 8.78 5.40
CA VAL A 351 -14.96 9.86 4.41
C VAL A 351 -16.29 10.15 3.71
N SER A 352 -17.04 9.12 3.31
CA SER A 352 -18.34 9.28 2.65
C SER A 352 -19.35 9.99 3.55
N LEU A 353 -19.39 9.62 4.83
CA LEU A 353 -20.26 10.23 5.85
C LEU A 353 -19.96 11.72 6.02
N LEU A 354 -18.68 12.08 6.14
CA LEU A 354 -18.23 13.46 6.31
C LEU A 354 -18.44 14.29 5.03
N PHE A 355 -18.16 13.71 3.87
CA PHE A 355 -18.37 14.37 2.58
C PHE A 355 -19.84 14.67 2.34
N ALA A 356 -20.75 13.71 2.60
CA ALA A 356 -22.19 13.94 2.53
C ALA A 356 -22.65 15.07 3.47
N ALA A 357 -22.00 15.20 4.64
CA ALA A 357 -22.29 16.26 5.61
C ALA A 357 -21.66 17.62 5.27
N SER A 358 -20.80 17.71 4.25
CA SER A 358 -20.09 18.93 3.87
C SER A 358 -20.94 19.90 3.02
N GLY A 359 -22.03 19.43 2.43
CA GLY A 359 -22.91 20.22 1.57
C GLY A 359 -22.22 20.77 0.30
N ALA A 360 -22.92 21.63 -0.45
CA ALA A 360 -22.47 22.06 -1.78
C ALA A 360 -21.06 22.69 -1.84
N ARG A 361 -20.59 23.32 -0.76
CA ARG A 361 -19.23 23.89 -0.70
C ARG A 361 -18.14 22.82 -0.77
N GLY A 362 -18.44 21.60 -0.33
CA GLY A 362 -17.51 20.46 -0.47
C GLY A 362 -17.21 20.09 -1.91
N LEU A 363 -18.05 20.51 -2.88
CA LEU A 363 -17.89 20.19 -4.31
C LEU A 363 -16.86 21.04 -5.05
N TYR A 364 -16.47 22.20 -4.52
CA TYR A 364 -15.50 23.06 -5.19
C TYR A 364 -14.13 22.40 -5.23
N SER A 365 -13.49 22.42 -6.41
CA SER A 365 -12.16 21.84 -6.63
C SER A 365 -11.06 22.48 -5.77
N SER A 366 -11.27 23.69 -5.26
CA SER A 366 -10.38 24.37 -4.32
C SER A 366 -10.39 23.78 -2.90
N GLY A 367 -11.37 22.95 -2.56
CA GLY A 367 -11.48 22.29 -1.26
C GLY A 367 -10.80 20.93 -1.20
N ALA A 368 -10.27 20.57 -0.03
CA ALA A 368 -9.64 19.26 0.22
C ALA A 368 -10.65 18.10 0.27
N LEU A 369 -11.86 18.34 0.81
CA LEU A 369 -12.86 17.28 1.06
C LEU A 369 -13.25 16.49 -0.20
N GLN A 370 -13.44 17.15 -1.36
CA GLN A 370 -13.74 16.43 -2.61
C GLN A 370 -12.58 15.56 -3.08
N ARG A 371 -11.33 15.99 -2.85
CA ARG A 371 -10.15 15.20 -3.23
C ARG A 371 -10.03 13.99 -2.32
N GLN A 372 -10.12 14.19 -1.00
CA GLN A 372 -10.10 13.10 -0.02
C GLN A 372 -11.22 12.09 -0.27
N PHE A 373 -12.41 12.55 -0.67
CA PHE A 373 -13.51 11.69 -1.11
C PHE A 373 -13.14 10.86 -2.35
N ARG A 374 -12.69 11.50 -3.43
CA ARG A 374 -12.27 10.81 -4.66
C ARG A 374 -11.15 9.79 -4.40
N ASP A 375 -10.16 10.18 -3.59
CA ASP A 375 -9.02 9.35 -3.26
C ASP A 375 -9.43 8.16 -2.37
N ALA A 376 -10.30 8.35 -1.37
CA ALA A 376 -10.83 7.25 -0.56
C ALA A 376 -11.51 6.16 -1.42
N HIS A 377 -12.37 6.58 -2.35
CA HIS A 377 -13.04 5.64 -3.24
C HIS A 377 -12.09 5.00 -4.26
N ALA A 378 -11.08 5.72 -4.74
CA ALA A 378 -10.05 5.16 -5.61
C ALA A 378 -9.18 4.11 -4.87
N ILE A 379 -8.81 4.37 -3.61
CA ILE A 379 -8.11 3.40 -2.75
C ILE A 379 -8.96 2.13 -2.61
N ASN A 380 -10.23 2.27 -2.19
CA ASN A 380 -11.11 1.13 -1.95
C ASN A 380 -11.45 0.31 -3.21
N ALA A 381 -11.25 0.87 -4.40
CA ALA A 381 -11.45 0.17 -5.67
C ALA A 381 -10.32 -0.83 -6.00
N HIS A 382 -9.20 -0.81 -5.25
CA HIS A 382 -8.13 -1.77 -5.44
C HIS A 382 -8.56 -3.18 -5.03
N ILE A 383 -8.21 -4.20 -5.82
CA ILE A 383 -8.68 -5.58 -5.65
C ILE A 383 -8.36 -6.17 -4.27
N ALA A 384 -7.28 -5.72 -3.63
CA ALA A 384 -6.92 -6.17 -2.29
C ALA A 384 -7.94 -5.77 -1.21
N PHE A 385 -8.79 -4.79 -1.49
CA PHE A 385 -9.80 -4.25 -0.58
C PHE A 385 -11.23 -4.63 -0.97
N SER A 386 -11.42 -5.50 -1.96
CA SER A 386 -12.73 -6.11 -2.21
C SER A 386 -13.15 -6.96 -1.02
N PHE A 387 -14.05 -6.44 -0.20
CA PHE A 387 -14.57 -7.17 0.97
C PHE A 387 -15.36 -8.40 0.54
N ASP A 388 -16.08 -8.36 -0.58
CA ASP A 388 -16.78 -9.54 -1.10
C ASP A 388 -15.80 -10.69 -1.40
N ALA A 389 -14.68 -10.40 -2.05
CA ALA A 389 -13.66 -11.41 -2.35
C ALA A 389 -12.94 -11.92 -1.08
N ALA A 390 -12.55 -11.00 -0.19
CA ALA A 390 -11.84 -11.36 1.04
C ALA A 390 -12.76 -12.10 2.04
N GLY A 391 -13.96 -11.59 2.23
CA GLY A 391 -14.99 -12.12 3.12
C GLY A 391 -15.51 -13.48 2.66
N THR A 392 -15.67 -13.70 1.35
CA THR A 392 -16.03 -15.02 0.81
C THR A 392 -14.98 -16.06 1.16
N ASN A 393 -13.69 -15.76 0.94
CA ASN A 393 -12.62 -16.72 1.25
C ASN A 393 -12.48 -17.01 2.75
N TYR A 394 -12.61 -15.98 3.60
CA TYR A 394 -12.66 -16.17 5.05
C TYR A 394 -13.85 -17.03 5.47
N GLY A 395 -15.06 -16.72 4.96
CA GLY A 395 -16.28 -17.44 5.30
C GLY A 395 -16.24 -18.91 4.87
N ARG A 396 -15.66 -19.20 3.70
CA ARG A 396 -15.44 -20.58 3.25
C ARG A 396 -14.56 -21.36 4.22
N VAL A 397 -13.38 -20.83 4.54
CA VAL A 397 -12.45 -21.51 5.46
C VAL A 397 -13.06 -21.68 6.86
N ALA A 398 -13.80 -20.68 7.35
CA ALA A 398 -14.51 -20.75 8.63
C ALA A 398 -15.66 -21.78 8.66
N LEU A 399 -16.11 -22.23 7.49
CA LEU A 399 -17.16 -23.25 7.31
C LEU A 399 -16.57 -24.57 6.76
N ASP A 400 -15.29 -24.82 6.99
CA ASP A 400 -14.56 -26.03 6.58
C ASP A 400 -14.53 -26.29 5.06
N LEU A 401 -14.65 -25.24 4.25
CA LEU A 401 -14.47 -25.27 2.79
C LEU A 401 -13.08 -24.72 2.40
N PRO A 402 -12.45 -25.24 1.33
CA PRO A 402 -11.18 -24.72 0.85
C PRO A 402 -11.33 -23.27 0.34
N SER A 403 -10.30 -22.45 0.55
CA SER A 403 -10.18 -21.14 -0.07
C SER A 403 -10.02 -21.30 -1.58
N GLU A 404 -10.60 -20.37 -2.34
CA GLU A 404 -10.45 -20.27 -3.80
C GLU A 404 -9.41 -19.20 -4.20
N ASN A 405 -8.79 -18.55 -3.22
CA ASN A 405 -7.73 -17.58 -3.48
C ASN A 405 -6.41 -18.31 -3.76
N LEU A 406 -6.03 -18.35 -5.02
CA LEU A 406 -4.86 -19.07 -5.54
C LEU A 406 -3.50 -18.44 -5.14
N THR A 407 -3.51 -17.33 -4.40
CA THR A 407 -2.29 -16.64 -3.97
C THR A 407 -1.96 -16.80 -2.48
N LEU A 408 -2.79 -17.51 -1.71
CA LEU A 408 -2.62 -17.69 -0.25
C LEU A 408 -1.88 -18.97 0.12
#